data_AF-A0A1R4EIT3-F1
#
_entry.id   AF-A0A1R4EIT3-F1
#
_cell.length_a   1.000
_cell.length_b   1.000
_cell.length_c   1.000
_cell.angle_alpha   90.00
_cell.angle_beta   90.00
_cell.angle_gamma   90.00
#
_symmetry.space_group_name_H-M   'P 1'
#
loop_
_entity.id
_entity.type
_entity.pdbx_description
1 polymer ?
#
loop_
_entity_poly.entity_id
_entity_poly.type
_entity_poly.pdbx_seq_one_letter_code
_entity_poly.pdbx_strand_id
1 'polypeptide(L)'
;MLNDPREFFAKLNDPRCQNKNLYHPLENVIFIALTAFICGYNDWMSVEDFAKENRSWFEKVLNMPYGIPSHDTFGNVMKMIDKDHFALCFAHWMTESVKDHTHIAIDGIRYSPMSRPNYHKIKIELG
;
A
#
# COMPACT_ATOMS: atom_id res chain seq x y z
N MET A 1 -4.82 14.47 -9.39
CA MET A 1 -4.82 13.04 -9.01
C MET A 1 -3.48 12.72 -8.38
N LEU A 2 -3.39 11.68 -7.54
CA LEU A 2 -2.11 11.24 -6.99
C LEU A 2 -1.29 10.57 -8.11
N ASN A 3 0.03 10.79 -8.12
CA ASN A 3 0.91 10.07 -9.04
C ASN A 3 0.93 8.59 -8.66
N ASP A 4 1.28 7.71 -9.61
CA ASP A 4 1.42 6.28 -9.32
C ASP A 4 2.60 6.04 -8.36
N PRO A 5 2.38 5.52 -7.13
CA PRO A 5 3.46 5.30 -6.18
C PRO A 5 4.49 4.28 -6.66
N ARG A 6 4.14 3.36 -7.58
CA ARG A 6 5.06 2.28 -8.03
C ARG A 6 6.35 2.85 -8.61
N GLU A 7 6.29 3.95 -9.33
CA GLU A 7 7.46 4.61 -9.94
C GLU A 7 8.45 5.13 -8.89
N PHE A 8 7.96 5.52 -7.72
CA PHE A 8 8.75 6.04 -6.61
C PHE A 8 9.38 4.92 -5.78
N PHE A 9 8.66 3.80 -5.63
CA PHE A 9 9.13 2.62 -4.90
C PHE A 9 9.95 1.66 -5.76
N ALA A 10 10.02 1.82 -7.08
CA ALA A 10 10.87 1.03 -7.96
C ALA A 10 12.37 1.11 -7.62
N LYS A 11 12.79 2.17 -6.90
CA LYS A 11 14.18 2.34 -6.42
C LYS A 11 14.47 1.59 -5.13
N LEU A 12 13.43 1.10 -4.44
CA LEU A 12 13.57 0.37 -3.19
C LEU A 12 14.17 -1.01 -3.49
N ASN A 13 15.26 -1.35 -2.82
CA ASN A 13 15.85 -2.68 -2.94
C ASN A 13 14.90 -3.71 -2.32
N ASP A 14 14.64 -4.81 -3.02
CA ASP A 14 13.83 -5.91 -2.48
C ASP A 14 14.66 -6.76 -1.51
N PRO A 15 14.40 -6.69 -0.19
CA PRO A 15 15.19 -7.41 0.80
C PRO A 15 14.81 -8.90 0.87
N ARG A 16 13.74 -9.33 0.18
CA ARG A 16 13.32 -10.72 0.18
C ARG A 16 14.30 -11.59 -0.60
N CYS A 17 14.37 -12.86 -0.21
CA CYS A 17 15.13 -13.85 -0.95
C CYS A 17 14.63 -13.94 -2.39
N GLN A 18 15.52 -13.65 -3.35
CA GLN A 18 15.25 -13.71 -4.78
C GLN A 18 15.28 -15.18 -5.25
N ASN A 19 14.20 -15.92 -4.97
CA ASN A 19 14.05 -17.33 -5.29
C ASN A 19 12.70 -17.63 -5.93
N LYS A 20 12.47 -18.90 -6.29
CA LYS A 20 11.25 -19.37 -6.97
C LYS A 20 9.93 -19.16 -6.21
N ASN A 21 9.98 -18.81 -4.91
CA ASN A 21 8.79 -18.54 -4.10
C ASN A 21 8.44 -17.04 -4.07
N LEU A 22 9.17 -16.19 -4.79
CA LEU A 22 8.88 -14.78 -4.93
C LEU A 22 7.76 -14.55 -5.96
N TYR A 23 6.51 -14.63 -5.49
CA TYR A 23 5.33 -14.54 -6.36
C TYR A 23 4.88 -13.10 -6.66
N HIS A 24 5.10 -12.17 -5.74
CA HIS A 24 4.53 -10.83 -5.83
C HIS A 24 5.65 -9.78 -5.96
N PRO A 25 5.65 -8.96 -7.04
CA PRO A 25 6.55 -7.81 -7.17
C PRO A 25 6.45 -6.90 -5.94
N LEU A 26 7.57 -6.32 -5.52
CA LEU A 26 7.66 -5.55 -4.27
C LEU A 26 6.73 -4.34 -4.32
N GLU A 27 6.75 -3.64 -5.44
CA GLU A 27 5.94 -2.47 -5.75
C GLU A 27 4.44 -2.78 -5.66
N ASN A 28 3.99 -3.98 -6.06
CA ASN A 28 2.59 -4.37 -5.94
C ASN A 28 2.20 -4.61 -4.47
N VAL A 29 3.07 -5.26 -3.69
CA VAL A 29 2.83 -5.46 -2.25
C VAL A 29 2.74 -4.11 -1.53
N ILE A 30 3.65 -3.19 -1.82
CA ILE A 30 3.66 -1.85 -1.23
C ILE A 30 2.43 -1.06 -1.66
N PHE A 31 2.07 -1.10 -2.95
CA PHE A 31 0.91 -0.40 -3.47
C PHE A 31 -0.38 -0.84 -2.79
N ILE A 32 -0.60 -2.15 -2.64
CA ILE A 32 -1.79 -2.70 -1.97
C ILE A 32 -1.83 -2.24 -0.50
N ALA A 33 -0.71 -2.35 0.21
CA ALA A 33 -0.62 -1.93 1.60
C ALA A 33 -0.89 -0.43 1.77
N LEU A 34 -0.30 0.43 0.94
CA LEU A 34 -0.52 1.88 0.96
C LEU A 34 -1.99 2.24 0.67
N THR A 35 -2.59 1.61 -0.33
CA THR A 35 -4.01 1.81 -0.67
C THR A 35 -4.90 1.48 0.52
N ALA A 36 -4.63 0.36 1.20
CA ALA A 36 -5.36 -0.04 2.40
C ALA A 36 -5.15 0.95 3.57
N PHE A 37 -3.91 1.39 3.82
CA PHE A 37 -3.61 2.36 4.88
C PHE A 37 -4.28 3.72 4.66
N ILE A 38 -4.33 4.20 3.41
CA ILE A 38 -5.02 5.45 3.05
C ILE A 38 -6.53 5.32 3.30
N CYS A 39 -7.10 4.14 3.03
CA CYS A 39 -8.49 3.83 3.36
C CYS A 39 -8.74 3.60 4.86
N GLY A 40 -7.69 3.63 5.70
CA GLY A 40 -7.74 3.55 7.15
C GLY A 40 -7.44 2.16 7.75
N TYR A 41 -7.27 1.12 6.93
CA TYR A 41 -6.99 -0.23 7.43
C TYR A 41 -5.57 -0.32 8.00
N ASN A 42 -5.41 -0.63 9.29
CA ASN A 42 -4.13 -0.49 10.00
C ASN A 42 -3.50 -1.80 10.51
N ASP A 43 -4.04 -2.96 10.12
CA ASP A 43 -3.50 -4.28 10.43
C ASP A 43 -3.44 -5.19 9.18
N TRP A 44 -2.54 -6.17 9.18
CA TRP A 44 -2.28 -6.99 7.98
C TRP A 44 -3.44 -7.89 7.57
N MET A 45 -4.27 -8.34 8.51
CA MET A 45 -5.45 -9.15 8.20
C MET A 45 -6.48 -8.28 7.47
N SER A 46 -6.72 -7.08 8.00
CA SER A 46 -7.57 -6.07 7.36
C SER A 46 -7.07 -5.65 5.97
N VAL A 47 -5.75 -5.52 5.78
CA VAL A 47 -5.15 -5.21 4.47
C VAL A 47 -5.42 -6.35 3.47
N GLU A 48 -5.24 -7.60 3.88
CA GLU A 48 -5.54 -8.77 3.04
C GLU A 48 -7.02 -8.83 2.67
N ASP A 49 -7.92 -8.63 3.65
CA ASP A 49 -9.37 -8.65 3.43
C ASP A 49 -9.81 -7.52 2.49
N PHE A 50 -9.33 -6.29 2.70
CA PHE A 50 -9.56 -5.16 1.80
C PHE A 50 -9.09 -5.47 0.37
N ALA A 51 -7.92 -6.08 0.23
CA ALA A 51 -7.35 -6.42 -1.06
C ALA A 51 -8.15 -7.52 -1.78
N LYS A 52 -8.67 -8.50 -1.04
CA LYS A 52 -9.59 -9.53 -1.58
C LYS A 52 -10.92 -8.93 -2.02
N GLU A 53 -11.52 -8.05 -1.21
CA GLU A 53 -12.78 -7.38 -1.54
C GLU A 53 -12.67 -6.51 -2.80
N ASN A 54 -11.49 -5.93 -3.05
CA ASN A 54 -11.23 -5.06 -4.18
C ASN A 54 -10.37 -5.73 -5.27
N ARG A 55 -10.28 -7.08 -5.27
CA ARG A 55 -9.40 -7.86 -6.18
C ARG A 55 -9.57 -7.48 -7.64
N SER A 56 -10.82 -7.38 -8.12
CA SER A 56 -11.11 -7.04 -9.52
C SER A 56 -10.67 -5.63 -9.92
N TRP A 57 -10.52 -4.71 -8.96
CA TRP A 57 -9.94 -3.39 -9.22
C TRP A 57 -8.41 -3.49 -9.27
N PHE A 58 -7.80 -4.16 -8.29
CA PHE A 58 -6.35 -4.37 -8.27
C PHE A 58 -5.85 -5.11 -9.52
N GLU A 59 -6.58 -6.10 -10.04
CA GLU A 59 -6.19 -6.83 -11.27
C GLU A 59 -6.22 -5.95 -12.53
N LYS A 60 -6.95 -4.83 -12.52
CA LYS A 60 -6.96 -3.88 -13.64
C LYS A 60 -5.76 -2.94 -13.59
N VAL A 61 -5.24 -2.67 -12.40
CA VAL A 61 -4.17 -1.69 -12.16
C VAL A 61 -2.80 -2.38 -12.02
N LEU A 62 -2.78 -3.60 -11.49
CA LEU A 62 -1.59 -4.36 -11.13
C LEU A 62 -1.54 -5.69 -11.89
N ASN A 63 -0.33 -6.08 -12.32
CA ASN A 63 -0.08 -7.43 -12.79
C ASN A 63 0.00 -8.42 -11.61
N MET A 64 -1.03 -9.24 -11.41
CA MET A 64 -1.13 -10.16 -10.26
C MET A 64 -1.37 -11.63 -10.68
N PRO A 65 -0.40 -12.29 -11.34
CA PRO A 65 -0.56 -13.67 -11.80
C PRO A 65 -0.80 -14.68 -10.66
N TYR A 66 -0.36 -14.34 -9.45
CA TYR A 66 -0.51 -15.17 -8.24
C TYR A 66 -1.55 -14.62 -7.25
N GLY A 67 -2.35 -13.63 -7.65
CA GLY A 67 -3.40 -13.04 -6.81
C GLY A 67 -2.90 -12.13 -5.69
N ILE A 68 -3.71 -12.02 -4.63
CA ILE A 68 -3.49 -11.13 -3.49
C ILE A 68 -2.49 -11.76 -2.51
N PRO A 69 -1.44 -11.03 -2.07
CA PRO A 69 -0.54 -11.51 -1.03
C PRO A 69 -1.26 -11.78 0.30
N SER A 70 -0.78 -12.74 1.08
CA SER A 70 -1.32 -12.97 2.44
C SER A 70 -0.89 -11.89 3.44
N HIS A 71 -1.61 -11.78 4.56
CA HIS A 71 -1.22 -10.93 5.70
C HIS A 71 0.22 -11.21 6.18
N ASP A 72 0.64 -12.47 6.18
CA ASP A 72 2.03 -12.84 6.49
C ASP A 72 3.03 -12.27 5.48
N THR A 73 2.67 -12.27 4.19
CA THR A 73 3.52 -11.71 3.13
C THR A 73 3.71 -10.20 3.33
N PHE A 74 2.63 -9.46 3.60
CA PHE A 74 2.72 -8.02 3.91
C PHE A 74 3.58 -7.78 5.14
N GLY A 75 3.30 -8.49 6.23
CA GLY A 75 4.04 -8.34 7.49
C GLY A 75 5.53 -8.66 7.33
N ASN A 76 5.89 -9.69 6.57
CA ASN A 76 7.27 -10.07 6.35
C ASN A 76 8.02 -9.07 5.47
N VAL A 77 7.40 -8.60 4.38
CA VAL A 77 7.98 -7.57 3.51
C VAL A 77 8.28 -6.30 4.31
N MET A 78 7.28 -5.79 5.04
CA MET A 78 7.42 -4.53 5.78
C MET A 78 8.39 -4.63 6.96
N LYS A 79 8.63 -5.84 7.51
CA LYS A 79 9.68 -6.08 8.51
C LYS A 79 11.09 -6.03 7.93
N MET A 80 11.26 -6.45 6.67
CA MET A 80 12.56 -6.57 6.01
C MET A 80 12.98 -5.30 5.27
N ILE A 81 12.02 -4.48 4.82
CA ILE A 81 12.28 -3.25 4.09
C ILE A 81 13.11 -2.28 4.93
N ASP A 82 14.07 -1.62 4.27
CA ASP A 82 14.77 -0.45 4.81
C ASP A 82 13.76 0.69 5.03
N LYS A 83 13.50 0.99 6.31
CA LYS A 83 12.50 1.99 6.73
C LYS A 83 12.87 3.40 6.31
N ASP A 84 14.15 3.73 6.32
CA ASP A 84 14.62 5.08 5.99
C ASP A 84 14.50 5.29 4.48
N HIS A 85 14.91 4.31 3.67
CA HIS A 85 14.74 4.37 2.22
C HIS A 85 13.26 4.38 1.83
N PHE A 86 12.43 3.56 2.49
CA PHE A 86 10.98 3.58 2.28
C PHE A 86 10.37 4.95 2.60
N ALA A 87 10.73 5.55 3.73
CA ALA A 87 10.23 6.86 4.13
C ALA A 87 10.64 7.95 3.13
N LEU A 88 11.87 7.89 2.60
CA LEU A 88 12.33 8.80 1.55
C LEU A 88 11.52 8.64 0.25
N CYS A 89 11.30 7.41 -0.21
CA CYS A 89 10.46 7.14 -1.39
C CYS A 89 9.03 7.65 -1.18
N PHE A 90 8.44 7.38 -0.01
CA PHE A 90 7.10 7.83 0.34
C PHE A 90 6.99 9.35 0.40
N ALA A 91 7.94 10.02 1.06
CA ALA A 91 7.97 11.48 1.14
C ALA A 91 8.13 12.12 -0.24
N HIS A 92 8.97 11.54 -1.10
CA HIS A 92 9.14 12.00 -2.47
C HIS A 92 7.85 11.83 -3.29
N TRP A 93 7.20 10.67 -3.20
CA TRP A 93 5.91 10.42 -3.85
C TRP A 93 4.83 11.43 -3.40
N MET A 94 4.70 11.64 -2.09
CA MET A 94 3.77 12.61 -1.53
C MET A 94 4.11 14.03 -1.97
N THR A 95 5.39 14.41 -1.98
CA THR A 95 5.78 15.75 -2.41
C THR A 95 5.43 15.99 -3.86
N GLU A 96 5.72 15.05 -4.77
CA GLU A 96 5.39 15.16 -6.18
C GLU A 96 3.87 15.10 -6.45
N SER A 97 3.13 14.28 -5.71
CA SER A 97 1.69 14.10 -5.91
C SER A 97 0.86 15.27 -5.40
N VAL A 98 1.44 16.15 -4.57
CA VAL A 98 0.71 17.18 -3.80
C VAL A 98 1.14 18.59 -4.20
N LYS A 99 2.07 18.74 -5.16
CA LYS A 99 2.52 20.04 -5.68
C LYS A 99 1.38 20.98 -6.08
N ASP A 100 0.26 20.41 -6.53
CA ASP A 100 -0.92 21.16 -7.00
C ASP A 100 -2.14 21.08 -6.04
N HIS A 101 -2.02 20.41 -4.88
CA HIS A 101 -3.13 20.24 -3.93
C HIS A 101 -2.87 20.97 -2.62
N THR A 102 -3.58 22.09 -2.40
CA THR A 102 -3.35 23.03 -1.30
C THR A 102 -3.72 22.49 0.09
N HIS A 103 -4.45 21.38 0.20
CA HIS A 103 -4.85 20.79 1.49
C HIS A 103 -4.90 19.25 1.41
N ILE A 104 -4.12 18.58 2.26
CA ILE A 104 -4.35 17.19 2.64
C ILE A 104 -4.59 17.16 4.15
N ALA A 105 -5.83 16.89 4.55
CA ALA A 105 -6.13 16.56 5.93
C ALA A 105 -5.76 15.09 6.15
N ILE A 106 -4.67 14.84 6.86
CA ILE A 106 -4.40 13.54 7.47
C ILE A 106 -4.88 13.67 8.92
N ASP A 107 -6.17 13.43 9.16
CA ASP A 107 -6.68 13.38 10.53
C ASP A 107 -6.16 12.09 11.20
N GLY A 108 -5.51 12.26 12.36
CA GLY A 108 -4.93 11.14 13.10
C GLY A 108 -6.03 10.25 13.67
N ILE A 109 -5.94 8.94 13.41
CA ILE A 109 -6.86 7.96 14.00
C ILE A 109 -6.74 7.99 15.54
N ARG A 110 -7.86 8.23 16.23
CA ARG A 110 -8.02 7.90 17.65
C ARG A 110 -8.36 6.41 17.80
N TYR A 111 -7.51 5.66 18.49
CA TYR A 111 -7.83 4.28 18.88
C TYR A 111 -8.98 4.26 19.89
N SER A 112 -10.10 3.62 19.53
CA SER A 112 -11.13 3.17 20.46
C SER A 112 -11.28 1.64 20.32
N PRO A 113 -11.05 0.86 21.40
CA PRO A 113 -10.76 -0.57 21.27
C PRO A 113 -11.98 -1.48 20.99
N MET A 114 -13.15 -0.98 20.58
CA MET A 114 -14.38 -1.80 20.62
C MET A 114 -15.41 -1.58 19.49
N SER A 115 -15.00 -1.15 18.30
CA SER A 115 -15.91 -1.11 17.15
C SER A 115 -15.12 -1.20 15.85
N ARG A 116 -15.49 -2.15 14.97
CA ARG A 116 -14.95 -2.25 13.61
C ARG A 116 -15.09 -0.88 12.93
N PRO A 117 -14.01 -0.24 12.46
CA PRO A 117 -14.13 1.05 11.80
C PRO A 117 -14.96 0.89 10.53
N ASN A 118 -15.96 1.75 10.34
CA ASN A 118 -16.63 1.92 9.06
C ASN A 118 -15.68 2.69 8.13
N TYR A 119 -14.80 1.96 7.44
CA TYR A 119 -13.92 2.52 6.43
C TYR A 119 -14.76 3.04 5.27
N HIS A 120 -14.90 4.37 5.18
CA HIS A 120 -15.55 5.01 4.05
C HIS A 120 -14.69 4.74 2.81
N LYS A 121 -15.30 4.21 1.75
CA LYS A 121 -14.65 3.96 0.46
C LYS A 121 -14.12 5.28 -0.11
N ILE A 122 -12.85 5.58 0.11
CA ILE A 122 -12.13 6.61 -0.64
C ILE A 122 -11.93 6.03 -2.04
N LYS A 123 -12.51 6.67 -3.07
CA LYS A 123 -12.17 6.37 -4.47
C LYS A 123 -10.78 6.93 -4.73
N ILE A 124 -9.78 6.06 -4.78
CA ILE A 124 -8.47 6.40 -5.30
C ILE A 124 -8.56 6.31 -6.82
N GLU A 125 -8.67 7.47 -7.47
CA GLU A 125 -8.53 7.59 -8.92
C GLU A 125 -7.05 7.85 -9.25
N LEU A 126 -6.42 6.85 -9.87
CA LEU A 126 -5.05 6.94 -10.37
C LEU A 126 -5.10 7.44 -11.81
N GLY A 127 -4.25 8.41 -12.13
CA GLY A 127 -4.13 9.01 -13.45
C GLY A 127 -3.35 8.14 -14.43
#